data_AF-A0ABD7G2D9-F1
#
_entry.id   AF-A0ABD7G2D9-F1
#
_cell.length_a   1.000
_cell.length_b   1.000
_cell.length_c   1.000
_cell.angle_alpha   90.00
_cell.angle_beta   90.00
_cell.angle_gamma   90.00
#
_symmetry.space_group_name_H-M   'P 1'
#
loop_
_entity.id
_entity.type
_entity.pdbx_description
1 polymer ?
#
loop_
_entity_poly.entity_id
_entity_poly.type
_entity_poly.pdbx_seq_one_letter_code
_entity_poly.pdbx_strand_id
1 'polypeptide(L)'
;MPILPPLPRPQRRRIHKIIHATRDKGHARRLMAILLLHEGRTITDVHHLTGAARSTIGRWLRWYRDEGIDALEALPAGRAPVLPIAKIVT
;
A
#
# COMPACT_ATOMS: atom_id res chain seq x y z
N MET A 1 -19.35 8.57 8.79
CA MET A 1 -18.22 9.34 9.35
C MET A 1 -16.97 9.04 8.54
N PRO A 2 -16.10 10.03 8.29
CA PRO A 2 -14.82 9.79 7.62
C PRO A 2 -13.95 8.87 8.48
N ILE A 3 -13.34 7.87 7.85
CA ILE A 3 -12.54 6.83 8.55
C ILE A 3 -11.22 7.41 9.07
N LEU A 4 -10.66 8.37 8.33
CA LEU A 4 -9.46 9.11 8.68
C LEU A 4 -9.76 10.61 8.68
N PRO A 5 -9.12 11.40 9.56
CA PRO A 5 -9.24 12.86 9.52
C PRO A 5 -8.63 13.43 8.23
N PRO A 6 -9.02 14.63 7.78
CA PRO A 6 -8.42 15.25 6.61
C PRO A 6 -6.89 15.39 6.74
N LEU A 7 -6.17 15.02 5.69
CA LEU A 7 -4.71 15.07 5.68
C LEU A 7 -4.19 16.49 5.40
N PRO A 8 -3.24 17.03 6.19
CA PRO A 8 -2.58 18.30 5.91
C PRO A 8 -2.01 18.35 4.48
N ARG A 9 -2.12 19.51 3.82
CA ARG A 9 -1.61 19.75 2.46
C ARG A 9 -0.17 19.26 2.23
N PRO A 10 0.82 19.52 3.12
CA PRO A 10 2.20 19.06 2.88
C PRO A 10 2.33 17.54 2.88
N GLN A 11 1.63 16.85 3.79
CA GLN A 11 1.63 15.38 3.85
C GLN A 11 0.97 14.78 2.61
N ARG A 12 -0.18 15.33 2.18
CA ARG A 12 -0.84 14.90 0.94
C ARG A 12 0.07 15.05 -0.28
N ARG A 13 0.77 16.19 -0.41
CA ARG A 13 1.73 16.41 -1.50
C ARG A 13 2.90 15.41 -1.46
N ARG A 14 3.41 15.07 -0.26
CA ARG A 14 4.44 14.05 -0.10
C ARG A 14 3.97 12.69 -0.60
N ILE A 15 2.77 12.25 -0.21
CA ILE A 15 2.19 10.97 -0.67
C ILE A 15 2.03 10.97 -2.18
N HIS A 16 1.47 12.02 -2.79
CA HIS A 16 1.37 12.11 -4.25
C HIS A 16 2.74 12.00 -4.92
N LYS A 17 3.77 12.66 -4.39
CA LYS A 17 5.14 12.56 -4.92
C LYS A 17 5.64 11.12 -4.88
N ILE A 18 5.42 10.39 -3.78
CA ILE A 18 5.82 8.97 -3.67
C ILE A 18 5.08 8.12 -4.71
N ILE A 19 3.76 8.30 -4.86
CA ILE A 19 2.96 7.57 -5.86
C ILE A 19 3.50 7.77 -7.28
N HIS A 20 3.90 9.00 -7.64
CA HIS A 20 4.38 9.31 -8.99
C HIS A 20 5.84 8.85 -9.21
N ALA A 21 6.63 8.73 -8.14
CA ALA A 21 8.03 8.32 -8.21
C ALA A 21 8.22 6.81 -8.12
N THR A 22 7.32 6.09 -7.45
CA THR A 22 7.50 4.65 -7.19
C THR A 22 7.27 3.80 -8.43
N ARG A 23 8.12 2.79 -8.60
CA ARG A 23 7.94 1.73 -9.62
C ARG A 23 7.08 0.57 -9.11
N ASP A 24 6.92 0.45 -7.78
CA ASP A 24 6.08 -0.58 -7.19
C ASP A 24 4.60 -0.17 -7.29
N LYS A 25 3.90 -0.80 -8.25
CA LYS A 25 2.45 -0.61 -8.45
C LYS A 25 1.63 -1.00 -7.22
N GLY A 26 2.10 -1.96 -6.43
CA GLY A 26 1.49 -2.36 -5.17
C GLY A 26 1.58 -1.24 -4.14
N HIS A 27 2.77 -0.68 -3.93
CA HIS A 27 2.98 0.46 -3.04
C HIS A 27 2.15 1.68 -3.46
N ALA A 28 2.15 2.03 -4.75
CA ALA A 28 1.32 3.12 -5.28
C ALA A 28 -0.18 2.90 -4.98
N ARG A 29 -0.68 1.67 -5.20
CA ARG A 29 -2.09 1.32 -4.91
C ARG A 29 -2.43 1.44 -3.42
N ARG A 30 -1.54 1.00 -2.53
CA ARG A 30 -1.72 1.14 -1.08
C ARG A 30 -1.80 2.61 -0.67
N LEU A 31 -0.91 3.45 -1.18
CA LEU A 31 -0.91 4.88 -0.92
C LEU A 31 -2.16 5.58 -1.45
N MET A 32 -2.61 5.24 -2.66
CA MET A 32 -3.87 5.77 -3.22
C MET A 32 -5.06 5.39 -2.33
N ALA A 33 -5.11 4.16 -1.83
CA ALA A 33 -6.19 3.73 -0.93
C ALA A 33 -6.24 4.59 0.34
N ILE A 34 -5.10 4.82 1.00
CA ILE A 34 -5.04 5.66 2.20
C ILE A 34 -5.40 7.11 1.90
N LEU A 35 -4.97 7.65 0.76
CA LEU A 35 -5.29 9.01 0.35
C LEU A 35 -6.81 9.21 0.16
N LEU A 36 -7.49 8.26 -0.50
CA LEU A 36 -8.93 8.28 -0.66
C LEU A 36 -9.68 8.21 0.69
N LEU A 37 -9.16 7.44 1.65
CA LEU A 37 -9.74 7.37 3.00
C LEU A 37 -9.62 8.72 3.75
N HIS A 38 -8.50 9.44 3.59
CA HIS A 38 -8.34 10.80 4.10
C HIS A 38 -9.25 11.83 3.41
N GLU A 39 -9.64 11.59 2.17
CA GLU A 39 -10.65 12.37 1.45
C GLU A 39 -12.09 12.05 1.87
N GLY A 40 -12.26 11.17 2.86
CA GLY A 40 -13.57 10.81 3.42
C GLY A 40 -14.32 9.74 2.63
N ARG A 41 -13.67 9.07 1.66
CA ARG A 41 -14.27 7.92 0.96
C ARG A 41 -14.45 6.73 1.91
N THR A 42 -15.48 5.93 1.67
CA THR A 42 -15.71 4.69 2.43
C THR A 42 -14.81 3.57 1.93
N ILE A 43 -14.63 2.49 2.72
CA ILE A 43 -13.90 1.29 2.27
C ILE A 43 -14.53 0.70 1.01
N THR A 44 -15.85 0.78 0.85
CA THR A 44 -16.57 0.31 -0.34
C THR A 44 -16.20 1.14 -1.58
N ASP A 45 -16.14 2.46 -1.45
CA ASP A 45 -15.71 3.34 -2.55
C ASP A 45 -14.26 3.04 -2.94
N VAL A 46 -13.38 2.90 -1.95
CA VAL A 46 -11.96 2.58 -2.18
C VAL A 46 -11.80 1.20 -2.84
N HIS A 47 -12.64 0.23 -2.48
CA HIS A 47 -12.67 -1.07 -3.13
C HIS A 47 -12.96 -0.93 -4.63
N HIS A 48 -14.00 -0.18 -5.00
CA HIS A 48 -14.35 0.05 -6.41
C HIS A 48 -13.27 0.83 -7.16
N LEU A 49 -12.65 1.84 -6.53
CA LEU A 49 -11.65 2.69 -7.16
C LEU A 49 -10.28 2.01 -7.33
N THR A 50 -9.87 1.17 -6.39
CA THR A 50 -8.53 0.56 -6.38
C THR A 50 -8.52 -0.88 -6.88
N GLY A 51 -9.68 -1.54 -6.93
CA GLY A 51 -9.83 -2.97 -7.23
C GLY A 51 -9.36 -3.90 -6.10
N ALA A 52 -8.90 -3.37 -4.97
CA ALA A 52 -8.47 -4.17 -3.83
C ALA A 52 -9.65 -4.68 -3.02
N ALA A 53 -9.59 -5.90 -2.49
CA ALA A 53 -10.62 -6.43 -1.60
C ALA A 53 -10.77 -5.57 -0.32
N ARG A 54 -12.00 -5.45 0.20
CA ARG A 54 -12.29 -4.67 1.41
C ARG A 54 -11.45 -5.08 2.63
N SER A 55 -11.21 -6.38 2.80
CA SER A 55 -10.34 -6.93 3.87
C SER A 55 -8.88 -6.51 3.69
N THR A 56 -8.39 -6.45 2.46
CA THR A 56 -7.04 -5.96 2.12
C THR A 56 -6.90 -4.48 2.45
N ILE A 57 -7.90 -3.66 2.11
CA ILE A 57 -7.92 -2.23 2.46
C ILE A 57 -7.93 -2.04 3.98
N GLY A 58 -8.73 -2.82 4.71
CA GLY A 58 -8.74 -2.81 6.17
C GLY A 58 -7.37 -3.16 6.79
N ARG A 59 -6.63 -4.08 6.17
CA ARG A 59 -5.26 -4.42 6.59
C ARG A 59 -4.28 -3.28 6.33
N TRP A 60 -4.32 -2.65 5.16
CA TRP A 60 -3.48 -1.48 4.86
C TRP A 60 -3.77 -0.31 5.79
N LEU A 61 -5.04 -0.07 6.10
CA LEU A 61 -5.45 0.94 7.07
C LEU A 61 -4.89 0.67 8.47
N ARG A 62 -4.87 -0.60 8.89
CA ARG A 62 -4.26 -0.99 10.17
C ARG A 62 -2.76 -0.68 10.17
N TRP A 63 -2.02 -1.16 9.18
CA TRP A 63 -0.58 -0.85 9.04
C TRP A 63 -0.30 0.65 9.03
N TYR A 64 -1.11 1.41 8.29
CA TYR A 64 -0.97 2.86 8.25
C TYR A 64 -1.22 3.54 9.61
N ARG A 65 -2.17 3.03 10.41
CA ARG A 65 -2.43 3.58 11.75
C ARG A 65 -1.33 3.24 12.74
N ASP A 66 -0.74 2.05 12.62
CA ASP A 66 0.26 1.56 13.56
C ASP A 66 1.62 2.21 13.31
N GLU A 67 2.04 2.34 12.05
CA GLU A 67 3.42 2.70 11.66
C GLU A 67 3.49 3.79 10.56
N GLY A 68 2.36 4.28 10.07
CA GLY A 68 2.32 5.38 9.09
C GLY A 68 2.59 4.94 7.64
N ILE A 69 3.19 5.84 6.85
CA ILE A 69 3.35 5.66 5.40
C ILE A 69 4.36 4.54 5.08
N ASP A 70 5.41 4.43 5.87
CA ASP A 70 6.54 3.53 5.60
C ASP A 70 6.11 2.05 5.70
N ALA A 71 5.11 1.76 6.53
CA ALA A 71 4.47 0.44 6.67
C ALA A 71 3.72 -0.05 5.42
N LEU A 72 3.52 0.84 4.44
CA LEU A 72 2.86 0.50 3.18
C LEU A 72 3.86 0.05 2.12
N GLU A 73 5.17 0.09 2.38
CA GLU A 73 6.17 -0.51 1.50
C GLU A 73 6.07 -2.04 1.50
N ALA A 74 6.39 -2.66 0.37
CA ALA A 74 6.47 -4.11 0.33
C ALA A 74 7.71 -4.55 1.11
N LEU A 75 7.57 -5.59 1.93
CA LEU A 75 8.75 -6.26 2.47
C LEU A 75 9.61 -6.80 1.32
N PRO A 76 10.94 -6.83 1.49
CA PRO A 76 11.83 -7.42 0.50
C PRO A 76 11.40 -8.86 0.23
N ALA A 77 11.64 -9.31 -1.01
CA ALA A 77 11.46 -10.71 -1.35
C ALA A 77 12.22 -11.58 -0.33
N GLY A 78 11.60 -12.69 0.07
CA GLY A 78 12.16 -13.60 1.07
C GLY A 78 13.44 -14.27 0.60
N ARG A 79 13.75 -15.44 1.17
CA ARG A 79 14.97 -16.18 0.83
C ARG A 79 15.10 -16.36 -0.69
N ALA A 80 16.23 -15.91 -1.24
CA ALA A 80 16.54 -16.07 -2.66
C ALA A 80 16.46 -17.56 -3.05
N PRO A 81 15.88 -17.87 -4.22
CA PRO A 81 15.80 -19.24 -4.69
C PRO A 81 17.22 -19.79 -4.88
N VAL A 82 17.53 -20.91 -4.21
CA VAL A 82 18.76 -21.66 -4.45
C VAL A 82 18.42 -22.75 -5.45
N LEU A 83 18.93 -22.63 -6.68
CA LEU A 83 18.79 -23.69 -7.69
C LEU A 83 19.64 -24.90 -7.25
N PRO A 84 19.09 -26.13 -7.24
CA PRO A 84 19.84 -27.33 -6.88
C PRO A 84 20.67 -27.81 -8.08
N ILE A 85 21.58 -26.97 -8.59
CA ILE A 85 22.42 -27.28 -9.77
C ILE A 85 23.20 -28.58 -9.56
N ALA A 86 23.65 -28.84 -8.32
CA ALA A 86 24.37 -30.06 -7.96
C ALA A 86 23.55 -31.36 -8.06
N LYS A 87 22.23 -31.30 -8.19
CA LYS A 87 21.35 -32.50 -8.31
C LYS A 87 20.91 -32.82 -9.74
N ILE A 88 21.29 -31.98 -10.71
CA ILE A 88 20.81 -32.08 -12.09
C ILE A 88 21.85 -32.76 -13.00
N VAL A 89 23.11 -32.85 -12.57
CA VAL A 89 24.24 -33.38 -13.38
C VAL A 89 24.75 -34.73 -12.84
N THR A 90 23.86 -35.60 -12.36
CA THR A 90 24.19 -37.00 -12.00
C THR A 90 23.24 -37.93 -12.72
#